data_AF-A0A662YRX2-F1
#
_entry.id   AF-A0A662YRX2-F1
#
_cell.length_a   1.000
_cell.length_b   1.000
_cell.length_c   1.000
_cell.angle_alpha   90.00
_cell.angle_beta   90.00
_cell.angle_gamma   90.00
#
_symmetry.space_group_name_H-M   'P 1'
#
loop_
_entity.id
_entity.type
_entity.pdbx_description
1 polymer ?
#
loop_
_entity_poly.entity_id
_entity_poly.type
_entity_poly.pdbx_seq_one_letter_code
_entity_poly.pdbx_strand_id
1 'polypeptide(L)'
;MGRIQGEAPLAGLQRQKAWYSIDWKSDLDSYFEIDPVEGTIATKELLDRENMAQHNVSIVATKVNNPVLSSKVAVIVHVLDVNEFPPELSIPYETFVCENSKTNQVSTIFSMFCFISIFKNM
;
A
#
# COMPACT_ATOMS: atom_id res chain seq x y z
N MET A 1 0.94 -20.23 52.97
CA MET A 1 1.58 -20.18 51.64
C MET A 1 0.60 -20.74 50.61
N GLY A 2 0.43 -20.08 49.46
CA GLY A 2 -0.34 -20.62 48.35
C GLY A 2 -0.78 -19.53 47.37
N ARG A 3 0.04 -19.24 46.36
CA ARG A 3 -0.34 -18.42 45.20
C ARG A 3 -0.73 -19.38 44.09
N ILE A 4 -1.98 -19.33 43.64
CA ILE A 4 -2.41 -20.03 42.42
C ILE A 4 -2.13 -19.12 41.23
N GLN A 5 -1.12 -19.47 40.43
CA GLN A 5 -0.93 -18.92 39.10
C GLN A 5 -1.56 -19.89 38.11
N GLY A 6 -2.76 -19.55 37.63
CA GLY A 6 -3.35 -20.19 36.47
C GLY A 6 -2.88 -19.45 35.22
N GLU A 7 -1.71 -19.78 34.69
CA GLU A 7 -1.40 -19.48 33.30
C GLU A 7 -2.00 -20.62 32.47
N ALA A 8 -3.16 -20.35 31.87
CA ALA A 8 -3.69 -21.23 30.83
C ALA A 8 -2.62 -21.34 29.74
N PRO A 9 -2.15 -22.54 29.39
CA PRO A 9 -1.21 -22.67 28.30
C PRO A 9 -1.96 -22.30 27.02
N LEU A 10 -1.63 -21.15 26.42
CA LEU A 10 -1.88 -20.92 24.99
C LEU A 10 -0.97 -21.81 24.12
N ALA A 11 -0.35 -22.85 24.70
CA ALA A 11 0.53 -23.82 24.06
C ALA A 11 -0.24 -24.95 23.35
N GLY A 12 -1.35 -24.62 22.67
CA GLY A 12 -2.25 -25.62 22.07
C GLY A 12 -2.57 -25.42 20.60
N LEU A 13 -2.55 -24.19 20.06
CA LEU A 13 -2.66 -24.02 18.61
C LEU A 13 -1.27 -24.09 17.99
N GLN A 14 -0.79 -25.32 17.80
CA GLN A 14 0.26 -25.58 16.84
C GLN A 14 -0.29 -25.10 15.48
N ARG A 15 0.12 -23.90 15.03
CA ARG A 15 -0.24 -23.36 13.72
C ARG A 15 0.09 -24.44 12.71
N GLN A 16 -0.94 -25.09 12.17
CA GLN A 16 -0.75 -26.11 11.14
C GLN A 16 -0.01 -25.44 9.99
N LYS A 17 1.18 -25.96 9.68
CA LYS A 17 2.08 -25.37 8.69
C LYS A 17 1.36 -25.33 7.33
N ALA A 18 1.23 -24.14 6.80
CA ALA A 18 0.72 -23.87 5.47
C ALA A 18 1.86 -23.30 4.62
N TRP A 19 1.77 -23.53 3.31
CA TRP A 19 2.60 -22.88 2.31
C TRP A 19 1.79 -21.83 1.58
N TYR A 20 2.42 -20.70 1.30
CA TYR A 20 1.81 -19.59 0.58
C TYR A 20 2.43 -19.45 -0.81
N SER A 21 1.62 -19.12 -1.80
CA SER A 21 2.06 -18.80 -3.15
C SER A 21 1.14 -17.77 -3.81
N ILE A 22 1.66 -17.04 -4.78
CA ILE A 22 0.87 -16.16 -5.65
C ILE A 22 0.35 -17.00 -6.83
N ASP A 23 -0.92 -16.84 -7.19
CA ASP A 23 -1.43 -17.37 -8.46
C ASP A 23 -0.83 -16.57 -9.61
N TRP A 24 0.04 -17.20 -10.40
CA TRP A 24 0.73 -16.59 -11.54
C TRP A 24 -0.21 -15.91 -12.53
N LYS A 25 -1.48 -16.33 -12.62
CA LYS A 25 -2.48 -15.69 -13.50
C LYS A 25 -2.89 -14.29 -13.02
N SER A 26 -2.70 -14.01 -11.74
CA SER A 26 -3.05 -12.73 -11.11
C SER A 26 -1.88 -11.74 -11.06
N ASP A 27 -0.66 -12.20 -11.36
CA ASP A 27 0.54 -11.36 -11.42
C ASP A 27 1.43 -11.81 -12.59
N LEU A 28 0.99 -11.48 -13.81
CA LEU A 28 1.63 -11.91 -15.05
C LEU A 28 3.05 -11.38 -15.20
N ASP A 29 3.29 -10.16 -14.72
CA ASP A 29 4.57 -9.46 -14.82
C ASP A 29 5.49 -9.73 -13.62
N SER A 30 5.02 -10.54 -12.65
CA SER A 30 5.79 -10.90 -11.44
C SER A 30 6.23 -9.69 -10.60
N TYR A 31 5.34 -8.71 -10.43
CA TYR A 31 5.60 -7.54 -9.59
C TYR A 31 5.77 -7.90 -8.11
N PHE A 32 5.18 -9.02 -7.67
CA PHE A 32 5.14 -9.42 -6.27
C PHE A 32 5.80 -10.77 -6.04
N GLU A 33 6.39 -10.91 -4.87
CA GLU A 33 6.84 -12.18 -4.32
C GLU A 33 6.21 -12.40 -2.94
N ILE A 34 6.11 -13.67 -2.54
CA ILE A 34 5.56 -14.05 -1.24
C ILE A 34 6.49 -15.04 -0.55
N ASP A 35 6.74 -14.82 0.75
CA ASP A 35 7.42 -15.79 1.58
C ASP A 35 6.53 -17.05 1.73
N PRO A 36 6.99 -18.23 1.32
CA PRO A 36 6.16 -19.44 1.33
C PRO A 36 5.87 -19.97 2.74
N VAL A 37 6.53 -19.48 3.79
CA VAL A 37 6.38 -19.91 5.19
C VAL A 37 5.66 -18.85 6.02
N GLU A 38 6.05 -17.58 5.89
CA GLU A 38 5.48 -16.47 6.66
C GLU A 38 4.26 -15.84 5.98
N GLY A 39 4.15 -15.95 4.66
CA GLY A 39 3.10 -15.31 3.87
C GLY A 39 3.30 -13.80 3.67
N THR A 40 4.49 -13.28 3.99
CA THR A 40 4.86 -11.88 3.78
C THR A 40 4.98 -11.59 2.29
N ILE A 41 4.24 -10.59 1.79
CA ILE A 41 4.28 -10.17 0.39
C ILE A 41 5.26 -8.99 0.26
N ALA A 42 6.16 -9.07 -0.71
CA ALA A 42 7.10 -8.01 -1.06
C ALA A 42 6.99 -7.65 -2.56
N THR A 43 7.38 -6.43 -2.88
CA THR A 43 7.52 -5.97 -4.27
C THR A 43 8.88 -6.38 -4.81
N LYS A 44 8.89 -7.04 -5.98
CA LYS A 44 10.11 -7.45 -6.66
C LYS A 44 10.67 -6.35 -7.57
N GLU A 45 9.78 -5.56 -8.15
CA GLU A 45 10.09 -4.47 -9.08
C GLU A 45 9.47 -3.16 -8.57
N LEU A 46 9.93 -2.03 -9.13
CA LEU A 46 9.35 -0.73 -8.84
C LEU A 46 7.90 -0.67 -9.38
N LEU A 47 6.98 -0.17 -8.55
CA LEU A 47 5.59 0.06 -8.94
C LEU A 47 5.42 1.49 -9.41
N ASP A 48 4.86 1.64 -10.62
CA ASP A 48 4.50 2.93 -11.20
C ASP A 48 2.98 3.09 -11.16
N ARG A 49 2.50 4.00 -10.30
CA ARG A 49 1.09 4.38 -10.15
C ARG A 49 0.50 4.99 -11.42
N GLU A 50 1.28 5.74 -12.22
CA GLU A 50 0.79 6.33 -13.47
C GLU A 50 0.49 5.24 -14.50
N ASN A 51 1.27 4.16 -14.48
CA ASN A 51 1.00 2.97 -15.27
C ASN A 51 -0.14 2.13 -14.68
N MET A 52 -0.06 1.80 -13.39
CA MET A 52 -1.08 1.01 -12.71
C MET A 52 -1.18 1.32 -11.21
N ALA A 53 -2.24 2.03 -10.81
CA ALA A 53 -2.45 2.44 -9.42
C ALA A 53 -2.91 1.31 -8.48
N GLN A 54 -3.35 0.17 -9.01
CA GLN A 54 -3.91 -0.92 -8.23
C GLN A 54 -3.60 -2.29 -8.86
N HIS A 55 -3.12 -3.22 -8.05
CA HIS A 55 -2.87 -4.61 -8.44
C HIS A 55 -3.84 -5.54 -7.70
N ASN A 56 -4.43 -6.52 -8.39
CA ASN A 56 -5.28 -7.53 -7.77
C ASN A 56 -4.59 -8.89 -7.83
N VAL A 57 -3.93 -9.25 -6.74
CA VAL A 57 -3.11 -10.46 -6.63
C VAL A 57 -3.89 -11.51 -5.86
N SER A 58 -3.90 -12.73 -6.35
CA SER A 58 -4.52 -13.85 -5.65
C SER A 58 -3.48 -14.68 -4.91
N ILE A 59 -3.68 -14.85 -3.60
CA ILE A 59 -2.82 -15.67 -2.76
C ILE A 59 -3.47 -17.03 -2.55
N VAL A 60 -2.67 -18.08 -2.71
CA VAL A 60 -3.06 -19.47 -2.48
C VAL A 60 -2.35 -19.96 -1.21
N ALA A 61 -3.12 -20.35 -0.21
CA ALA A 61 -2.64 -21.02 0.98
C ALA A 61 -2.89 -22.53 0.84
N THR A 62 -1.83 -23.33 0.90
CA THR A 62 -1.88 -24.78 0.77
C THR A 62 -1.44 -25.43 2.07
N LYS A 63 -2.25 -26.32 2.62
CA LYS A 63 -1.89 -27.16 3.76
C LYS A 63 -1.59 -28.56 3.26
N VAL A 64 -0.46 -29.13 3.71
CA VAL A 64 -0.14 -30.53 3.43
C VAL A 64 -0.86 -31.38 4.47
N ASN A 65 -2.07 -31.78 4.11
CA ASN A 65 -2.83 -32.83 4.75
C ASN A 65 -3.27 -33.85 3.69
N ASN A 66 -3.85 -34.97 4.13
CA ASN A 66 -4.42 -35.97 3.24
C ASN A 66 -5.94 -36.00 3.50
N PRO A 67 -6.79 -35.37 2.66
CA PRO A 67 -6.50 -34.74 1.36
C PRO A 67 -5.87 -33.35 1.49
N VAL A 68 -5.13 -32.90 0.46
CA VAL A 68 -4.54 -31.56 0.40
C VAL A 68 -5.65 -30.51 0.38
N LEU A 69 -5.62 -29.58 1.33
CA LEU A 69 -6.53 -28.44 1.37
C LEU A 69 -5.82 -27.19 0.86
N SER A 70 -6.44 -26.53 -0.13
CA SER A 70 -6.03 -25.22 -0.60
C SER A 70 -7.16 -24.21 -0.46
N SER A 71 -6.80 -22.96 -0.18
CA SER A 71 -7.72 -21.83 -0.15
C SER A 71 -7.10 -20.67 -0.95
N LYS A 72 -7.94 -19.94 -1.67
CA LYS A 72 -7.53 -18.81 -2.50
C LYS A 72 -8.23 -17.55 -2.03
N VAL A 73 -7.48 -16.47 -1.87
CA VAL A 73 -7.99 -15.15 -1.47
C VAL A 73 -7.46 -14.08 -2.42
N ALA A 74 -8.31 -13.10 -2.75
CA ALA A 74 -7.90 -11.94 -3.53
C ALA A 74 -7.38 -10.84 -2.60
N VAL A 75 -6.23 -10.27 -2.94
CA VAL A 75 -5.56 -9.19 -2.23
C VAL A 75 -5.41 -8.02 -3.19
N ILE A 76 -5.94 -6.87 -2.78
CA ILE A 76 -5.84 -5.65 -3.54
C ILE A 76 -4.68 -4.83 -2.97
N VAL A 77 -3.67 -4.59 -3.80
CA VAL A 77 -2.54 -3.71 -3.48
C VAL A 77 -2.79 -2.36 -4.11
N HIS A 78 -2.82 -1.31 -3.29
CA HIS A 78 -2.93 0.07 -3.76
C HIS A 78 -1.54 0.71 -3.79
N VAL A 79 -1.16 1.24 -4.96
CA VAL A 79 0.08 2.00 -5.11
C VAL A 79 -0.18 3.39 -4.58
N LEU A 80 0.39 3.66 -3.40
CA LEU A 80 0.30 4.97 -2.79
C LEU A 80 1.19 5.94 -3.56
N ASP A 81 0.61 7.10 -3.76
CA ASP A 81 1.29 8.25 -4.30
C ASP A 81 2.32 8.74 -3.28
N VAL A 82 3.59 8.79 -3.66
CA VAL A 82 4.58 9.50 -2.86
C VAL A 82 4.53 10.94 -3.34
N ASN A 83 3.94 11.81 -2.53
CA ASN A 83 4.00 13.25 -2.78
C ASN A 83 5.42 13.76 -2.52
N GLU A 84 6.29 13.61 -3.51
CA GLU A 84 7.71 14.00 -3.44
C GLU A 84 7.91 15.51 -3.57
N PHE A 85 6.88 16.24 -4.00
CA PHE A 85 6.89 17.71 -4.11
C PHE A 85 5.60 18.29 -3.52
N PRO A 86 5.48 18.35 -2.18
CA PRO A 86 4.46 19.19 -1.57
C PRO A 86 4.64 20.59 -2.15
N PRO A 87 3.59 21.20 -2.69
CA PRO A 87 3.83 22.30 -3.57
C PRO A 87 4.33 23.51 -2.78
N GLU A 88 5.56 23.91 -3.09
CA GLU A 88 6.23 25.03 -2.43
C GLU A 88 5.84 26.33 -3.11
N LEU A 89 5.41 27.30 -2.31
CA LEU A 89 5.32 28.69 -2.74
C LEU A 89 6.76 29.22 -2.86
N SER A 90 7.36 29.04 -4.03
CA SER A 90 8.78 29.29 -4.31
C SER A 90 9.15 30.79 -4.39
N ILE A 91 8.24 31.71 -4.04
CA ILE A 91 8.43 33.15 -4.21
C ILE A 91 7.67 33.92 -3.13
N PRO A 92 8.25 34.97 -2.49
CA PRO A 92 7.46 35.90 -1.69
C PRO A 92 6.42 36.58 -2.58
N TYR A 93 5.15 36.47 -2.23
CA TYR A 93 4.06 37.13 -2.95
C TYR A 93 3.70 38.45 -2.26
N GLU A 94 3.86 39.55 -2.98
CA GLU A 94 3.30 40.85 -2.59
C GLU A 94 2.00 41.07 -3.35
N THR A 95 0.93 41.40 -2.63
CA THR A 95 -0.37 41.73 -3.21
C THR A 95 -0.81 43.11 -2.75
N PHE A 96 -1.40 43.88 -3.64
CA PHE A 96 -1.90 45.22 -3.38
C PHE A 96 -3.41 45.23 -3.55
N VAL A 97 -4.11 45.79 -2.55
CA VAL A 97 -5.56 45.96 -2.58
C VAL A 97 -5.85 47.44 -2.42
N CYS A 98 -6.63 48.00 -3.35
CA CYS A 98 -7.08 49.37 -3.24
C CYS A 98 -8.07 49.50 -2.08
N GLU A 99 -8.00 50.59 -1.31
CA GLU A 99 -8.87 50.85 -0.16
C GLU A 99 -10.38 50.84 -0.48
N ASN A 100 -10.74 51.04 -1.75
CA ASN A 100 -12.14 51.02 -2.23
C ASN A 100 -12.51 49.71 -2.96
N SER A 101 -11.78 48.62 -2.71
CA SER A 101 -12.10 47.30 -3.26
C SER A 101 -13.48 46.81 -2.80
N LYS A 102 -14.25 46.20 -3.71
CA LYS A 102 -15.57 45.65 -3.38
C LYS A 102 -15.42 44.38 -2.54
N THR A 103 -16.40 44.14 -1.66
CA THR A 103 -16.50 42.89 -0.89
C THR A 103 -16.49 41.68 -1.85
N ASN A 104 -15.67 40.68 -1.55
CA ASN A 104 -15.42 39.46 -2.37
C ASN A 104 -14.56 39.66 -3.62
N GLN A 105 -13.80 40.76 -3.73
CA GLN A 105 -12.81 40.90 -4.79
C GLN A 105 -11.61 39.97 -4.52
N VAL A 106 -11.30 39.10 -5.50
CA VAL A 106 -10.13 38.22 -5.45
C VAL A 106 -8.94 38.94 -6.07
N SER A 107 -7.92 39.24 -5.27
CA SER A 107 -6.73 39.99 -5.72
C SER A 107 -5.70 39.10 -6.40
N THR A 108 -5.55 37.85 -5.95
CA THR A 108 -4.63 36.87 -6.55
C THR A 108 -5.10 35.45 -6.24
N ILE A 109 -5.12 34.58 -7.25
CA ILE A 109 -5.40 33.14 -7.10
C ILE A 109 -4.09 32.40 -7.33
N PHE A 110 -3.66 31.60 -6.36
CA PHE A 110 -2.51 30.71 -6.52
C PHE A 110 -3.02 29.34 -6.95
N SER A 111 -2.67 28.92 -8.17
CA SER A 111 -2.93 27.56 -8.63
C SER A 111 -1.72 26.70 -8.31
N MET A 112 -1.94 25.75 -7.42
CA MET A 112 -0.93 24.88 -6.87
C MET A 112 -1.12 23.50 -7.50
N PHE A 113 -0.58 23.28 -8.71
CA PHE A 113 -0.69 21.99 -9.38
C PHE A 113 0.40 21.05 -8.87
N CYS A 114 0.00 20.10 -8.03
CA CYS A 114 0.80 18.93 -7.72
C CYS A 114 0.72 18.00 -8.93
N PHE A 115 1.74 18.02 -9.80
CA PHE A 115 1.94 16.94 -10.76
C PHE A 115 2.54 15.79 -9.98
N ILE A 116 1.71 14.86 -9.57
CA ILE A 116 2.21 13.53 -9.26
C ILE A 116 2.65 12.93 -10.60
N SER A 117 3.94 12.66 -10.71
CA SER A 117 4.45 11.67 -11.65
C SER A 117 5.69 11.09 -11.01
N ILE A 118 5.58 9.80 -10.70
CA ILE A 118 6.63 8.93 -10.20
C ILE A 118 7.84 9.06 -11.09
N PHE A 119 9.01 8.86 -10.48
CA PHE A 119 10.24 8.41 -11.13
C PHE A 119 9.95 7.75 -12.48
N LYS A 120 9.98 8.56 -13.55
CA LYS A 120 10.17 8.03 -14.89
C LYS A 120 11.48 7.28 -14.81
N ASN A 121 11.41 5.98 -15.05
CA ASN A 121 12.57 5.20 -15.42
C ASN A 121 13.35 5.99 -16.48
N MET A 122 14.58 6.40 -16.08
CA MET A 122 15.67 6.94 -16.89
C MET A 122 15.68 8.44 -17.19
#